data_AF-A0A3M2SZ69-F1
#
_entry.id   AF-A0A3M2SZ69-F1
#
_cell.length_a   1.000
_cell.length_b   1.000
_cell.length_c   1.000
_cell.angle_alpha   90.00
_cell.angle_beta   90.00
_cell.angle_gamma   90.00
#
_symmetry.space_group_name_H-M   'P 1'
#
loop_
_entity.id
_entity.type
_entity.pdbx_description
1 polymer ?
#
loop_
_entity_poly.entity_id
_entity_poly.type
_entity_poly.pdbx_seq_one_letter_code
_entity_poly.pdbx_strand_id
1 'polypeptide(L)'
;MSQFHRDPLGPISEEVTPIDHEILRHGGTSSNIERLPSRLRQSKRSSSDVRQQVEDLVYEVSYLKAELQWQKESRRILEQFQGRMFQLFHMMEDSLAQVTSRLHESERRYLNLWKLDTDKVDSGGMI
;
A
#
# COMPACT_ATOMS: atom_id res chain seq x y z
N MET A 1 -2.28 11.46 23.86
CA MET A 1 -1.00 10.92 23.35
C MET A 1 -1.13 9.41 23.30
N SER A 2 -1.39 8.87 22.13
CA SER A 2 -1.60 7.43 21.91
C SER A 2 -0.28 6.70 22.12
N GLN A 3 -0.20 5.87 23.16
CA GLN A 3 0.96 5.01 23.40
C GLN A 3 1.02 3.96 22.30
N PHE A 4 2.01 4.06 21.41
CA PHE A 4 2.29 3.00 20.45
C PHE A 4 2.84 1.80 21.21
N HIS A 5 2.04 0.73 21.32
CA HIS A 5 2.55 -0.57 21.73
C HIS A 5 3.65 -0.98 20.75
N ARG A 6 4.89 -1.07 21.24
CA ARG A 6 5.97 -1.72 20.50
C ARG A 6 5.71 -3.22 20.59
N ASP A 7 4.89 -3.73 19.67
CA ASP A 7 4.82 -5.15 19.47
C ASP A 7 6.21 -5.64 19.05
N PRO A 8 6.74 -6.70 19.67
CA PRO A 8 7.98 -7.30 19.23
C PRO A 8 7.79 -7.73 17.77
N LEU A 9 8.76 -7.38 16.91
CA LEU A 9 8.78 -7.84 15.53
C LEU A 9 8.62 -9.35 15.55
N GLY A 10 7.57 -9.86 14.90
CA GLY A 10 7.33 -11.30 14.79
C GLY A 10 8.58 -11.98 14.20
N PRO A 11 8.83 -13.25 14.55
CA PRO A 11 9.93 -13.99 13.96
C PRO A 11 9.82 -13.94 12.43
N ILE A 12 10.91 -13.56 11.77
CA ILE A 12 10.98 -13.59 10.30
C ILE A 12 10.72 -15.03 9.90
N SER A 13 9.68 -15.28 9.09
CA SER A 13 9.39 -16.64 8.60
C SER A 13 10.59 -17.15 7.82
N GLU A 14 11.31 -18.09 8.42
CA GLU A 14 12.63 -18.53 7.95
C GLU A 14 12.55 -19.57 6.82
N GLU A 15 11.35 -19.95 6.43
CA GLU A 15 11.07 -20.98 5.43
C GLU A 15 10.96 -20.37 4.03
N VAL A 16 11.60 -21.02 3.06
CA VAL A 16 11.44 -20.70 1.65
C VAL A 16 10.01 -21.04 1.24
N THR A 17 9.26 -20.01 0.88
CA THR A 17 7.87 -20.13 0.48
C THR A 17 7.75 -20.41 -1.02
N PRO A 18 6.61 -20.93 -1.50
CA PRO A 18 6.35 -21.05 -2.94
C PRO A 18 6.43 -19.70 -3.69
N ILE A 19 6.18 -18.59 -2.98
CA ILE A 19 6.30 -17.24 -3.53
C ILE A 19 7.76 -16.91 -3.83
N ASP A 20 8.69 -17.31 -2.95
CA ASP A 20 10.13 -17.15 -3.17
C ASP A 20 10.57 -17.88 -4.45
N HIS A 21 10.00 -19.07 -4.70
CA HIS A 21 10.25 -19.83 -5.92
C HIS A 21 9.76 -19.09 -7.18
N GLU A 22 8.55 -18.52 -7.15
CA GLU A 22 8.04 -17.72 -8.28
C GLU A 22 8.87 -16.45 -8.52
N ILE A 23 9.29 -15.76 -7.45
CA ILE A 23 10.20 -14.61 -7.54
C ILE A 23 11.50 -15.01 -8.25
N LEU A 24 12.08 -16.16 -7.87
CA LEU A 24 13.30 -16.68 -8.47
C LEU A 24 13.10 -17.01 -9.96
N ARG A 25 11.96 -17.61 -10.34
CA ARG A 25 11.65 -17.92 -11.75
C ARG A 25 11.58 -16.68 -12.63
N HIS A 26 11.18 -15.54 -12.07
CA HIS A 26 11.14 -14.26 -12.76
C HIS A 26 12.46 -13.48 -12.68
N GLY A 27 13.54 -14.10 -12.19
CA GLY A 27 14.87 -13.49 -12.09
C GLY A 27 15.06 -12.56 -10.89
N GLY A 28 14.10 -12.55 -9.96
CA GLY A 28 14.22 -11.83 -8.69
C GLY A 28 14.90 -12.67 -7.62
N THR A 29 15.25 -12.03 -6.51
CA THR A 29 15.72 -12.68 -5.29
C THR A 29 14.87 -12.19 -4.12
N SER A 30 14.66 -13.05 -3.13
CA SER A 30 13.99 -12.68 -1.89
C SER A 30 14.95 -12.74 -0.72
N SER A 31 14.61 -12.03 0.36
CA SER A 31 15.40 -12.02 1.59
C SER A 31 15.64 -13.43 2.15
N ASN A 32 14.65 -14.31 1.99
CA ASN A 32 14.77 -15.71 2.36
C ASN A 32 15.83 -16.43 1.50
N ILE A 33 15.80 -16.25 0.18
CA ILE A 33 16.73 -16.89 -0.75
C ILE A 33 18.17 -16.39 -0.52
N GLU A 34 18.36 -15.09 -0.32
CA GLU A 34 19.68 -14.49 -0.15
C GLU A 34 20.38 -14.90 1.15
N ARG A 35 19.61 -15.25 2.19
CA ARG A 35 20.13 -15.70 3.49
C ARG A 35 20.34 -17.23 3.56
N LEU A 36 19.84 -18.01 2.60
CA LEU A 36 20.06 -19.46 2.58
C LEU A 36 21.53 -19.88 2.53
N PRO A 37 22.42 -19.24 1.75
CA PRO A 37 23.83 -19.65 1.67
C PRO A 37 24.58 -19.48 3.00
N SER A 38 24.34 -18.39 3.73
CA SER A 38 24.95 -18.18 5.07
C SER A 38 24.45 -19.26 6.04
N ARG A 39 23.14 -19.54 6.04
CA ARG A 39 22.50 -20.53 6.90
C ARG A 39 22.91 -21.98 6.59
N LEU A 40 22.97 -22.34 5.31
CA LEU A 40 23.45 -23.66 4.86
C LEU A 40 24.93 -23.87 5.23
N ARG A 41 25.73 -22.80 5.26
CA ARG A 41 27.11 -22.88 5.76
C ARG A 41 27.15 -23.06 7.26
N GLN A 42 26.29 -22.37 8.02
CA GLN A 42 26.19 -22.52 9.47
C GLN A 42 25.71 -23.93 9.88
N SER A 43 24.65 -24.46 9.26
CA SER A 43 24.12 -25.79 9.60
C SER A 43 25.08 -26.94 9.27
N LYS A 44 25.94 -26.76 8.26
CA LYS A 44 26.97 -27.73 7.88
C LYS A 44 28.24 -27.63 8.73
N ARG A 45 28.46 -26.52 9.44
CA ARG A 45 29.65 -26.29 10.28
C ARG A 45 29.31 -26.63 11.73
N SER A 46 29.68 -27.84 12.16
CA SER A 46 29.59 -28.28 13.56
C SER A 46 30.68 -27.72 14.49
N SER A 47 31.56 -26.81 14.00
CA SER A 47 32.76 -26.37 14.72
C SER A 47 32.74 -24.91 15.16
N SER A 48 33.00 -24.71 16.47
CA SER A 48 33.03 -23.46 17.21
C SER A 48 34.27 -22.57 16.95
N ASP A 49 34.45 -22.07 15.73
CA ASP A 49 35.44 -21.01 15.50
C ASP A 49 34.81 -19.64 15.74
N VAL A 50 35.18 -18.99 16.86
CA VAL A 50 34.63 -17.70 17.31
C VAL A 50 34.86 -16.60 16.28
N ARG A 51 35.98 -16.65 15.55
CA ARG A 51 36.29 -15.65 14.51
C ARG A 51 35.30 -15.71 13.35
N GLN A 52 34.99 -16.91 12.89
CA GLN A 52 34.01 -17.13 11.84
C GLN A 52 32.59 -16.74 12.29
N GLN A 53 32.25 -17.01 13.57
CA GLN A 53 30.97 -16.57 14.13
C GLN A 53 30.84 -15.05 14.13
N VAL A 54 31.91 -14.32 14.45
CA VAL A 54 31.91 -12.85 14.40
C VAL A 54 31.74 -12.35 12.96
N GLU A 55 32.43 -12.95 11.99
CA GLU A 55 32.29 -12.59 10.58
C GLU A 55 30.86 -12.84 10.07
N ASP A 56 30.29 -14.00 10.39
CA ASP A 56 28.91 -14.34 10.04
C ASP A 56 27.90 -13.38 10.70
N LEU A 57 28.13 -13.00 11.96
CA LEU A 57 27.27 -12.04 12.68
C LEU A 57 27.36 -10.64 12.06
N VAL A 58 28.55 -10.19 11.69
CA VAL A 58 28.76 -8.89 11.01
C VAL A 58 28.05 -8.87 9.67
N TYR A 59 28.10 -9.97 8.93
CA TYR A 59 27.36 -10.13 7.68
C TYR A 59 25.84 -10.02 7.91
N GLU A 60 25.28 -10.81 8.83
CA GLU A 60 23.83 -10.78 9.12
C GLU A 60 23.37 -9.41 9.63
N VAL A 61 24.15 -8.75 10.51
CA VAL A 61 23.83 -7.39 10.98
C VAL A 61 23.85 -6.37 9.84
N SER A 62 24.82 -6.48 8.93
CA SER A 62 24.90 -5.59 7.76
C SER A 62 23.72 -5.81 6.82
N TYR A 63 23.36 -7.07 6.60
CA TYR A 63 22.21 -7.46 5.80
C TYR A 63 20.90 -6.92 6.41
N LEU A 64 20.65 -7.16 7.69
CA LEU A 64 19.45 -6.67 8.38
C LEU A 64 19.35 -5.14 8.38
N LYS A 65 20.47 -4.43 8.43
CA LYS A 65 20.48 -2.96 8.29
C LYS A 65 20.07 -2.51 6.88
N ALA A 66 20.56 -3.20 5.85
CA ALA A 66 20.17 -2.92 4.47
C ALA A 66 18.68 -3.20 4.25
N GLU A 67 18.18 -4.33 4.75
CA GLU A 67 16.76 -4.70 4.70
C GLU A 67 15.87 -3.65 5.40
N LEU A 68 16.27 -3.22 6.60
CA LEU A 68 15.53 -2.21 7.36
C LEU A 68 15.49 -0.86 6.63
N GLN A 69 16.59 -0.48 5.99
CA GLN A 69 16.65 0.73 5.17
C GLN A 69 15.75 0.61 3.95
N TRP A 70 15.81 -0.51 3.24
CA TRP A 70 14.95 -0.78 2.08
C TRP A 70 13.46 -0.78 2.45
N GLN A 71 13.10 -1.37 3.59
CA GLN A 71 11.73 -1.35 4.10
C GLN A 71 11.25 0.06 4.44
N LYS A 72 12.12 0.90 5.04
CA LYS A 72 11.80 2.31 5.31
C LYS A 72 11.55 3.10 4.04
N GLU A 73 12.40 2.91 3.04
CA GLU A 73 12.27 3.57 1.73
C GLU A 73 10.99 3.14 1.02
N SER A 74 10.73 1.82 0.99
CA SER A 74 9.51 1.25 0.41
C SER A 74 8.26 1.79 1.09
N ARG A 75 8.23 1.85 2.43
CA ARG A 75 7.11 2.43 3.17
C ARG A 75 6.89 3.90 2.82
N ARG A 76 7.96 4.69 2.75
CA ARG A 76 7.88 6.11 2.38
C ARG A 76 7.29 6.29 0.97
N ILE A 77 7.71 5.46 0.02
CA ILE A 77 7.17 5.50 -1.35
C ILE A 77 5.68 5.13 -1.35
N LEU A 78 5.28 4.11 -0.60
CA LEU A 78 3.88 3.69 -0.47
C LEU A 78 3.01 4.79 0.18
N GLU A 79 3.50 5.44 1.24
CA GLU A 79 2.80 6.58 1.87
C GLU A 79 2.60 7.74 0.87
N GLN A 80 3.64 8.06 0.09
CA GLN A 80 3.53 9.08 -0.97
C GLN A 80 2.54 8.68 -2.07
N PHE A 81 2.58 7.42 -2.48
CA PHE A 81 1.64 6.87 -3.46
C PHE A 81 0.20 6.95 -2.96
N GLN A 82 -0.06 6.54 -1.71
CA GLN A 82 -1.36 6.65 -1.07
C GLN A 82 -1.86 8.10 -1.05
N GLY A 83 -0.99 9.05 -0.68
CA GLY A 83 -1.34 10.47 -0.69
C GLY A 83 -1.73 10.97 -2.09
N ARG A 84 -1.00 10.58 -3.13
CA ARG A 84 -1.33 10.91 -4.52
C ARG A 84 -2.64 10.27 -4.98
N MET A 85 -2.88 9.02 -4.63
CA MET A 85 -4.13 8.32 -4.95
C MET A 85 -5.33 9.02 -4.31
N PHE A 86 -5.22 9.42 -3.05
CA PHE A 86 -6.28 10.14 -2.36
C PHE A 86 -6.61 11.48 -3.04
N GLN A 87 -5.58 12.23 -3.44
CA GLN A 87 -5.76 13.48 -4.20
C GLN A 87 -6.47 13.24 -5.54
N LEU A 88 -6.06 12.21 -6.29
CA LEU A 88 -6.70 11.85 -7.56
C LEU A 88 -8.17 11.47 -7.38
N PHE A 89 -8.49 10.71 -6.32
CA PHE A 89 -9.88 10.35 -6.02
C PHE A 89 -10.74 11.57 -5.70
N HIS A 90 -10.26 12.50 -4.87
CA HIS A 90 -10.98 13.75 -4.60
C HIS A 90 -11.20 14.60 -5.86
N MET A 91 -10.17 14.73 -6.71
CA MET A 91 -10.35 15.45 -7.98
C MET A 91 -11.40 14.78 -8.87
N MET A 92 -11.45 13.46 -8.89
CA MET A 92 -12.45 12.71 -9.64
C MET A 92 -13.85 12.91 -9.05
N GLU A 93 -14.00 12.84 -7.73
CA GLU A 93 -15.26 13.11 -7.02
C GLU A 93 -15.78 14.52 -7.31
N ASP A 94 -14.93 15.54 -7.22
CA ASP A 94 -15.28 16.92 -7.53
C ASP A 94 -15.73 17.07 -8.99
N SER A 95 -15.02 16.42 -9.92
CA SER A 95 -15.39 16.46 -11.34
C SER A 95 -16.75 15.81 -11.60
N LEU A 96 -17.05 14.68 -10.94
CA LEU A 96 -18.34 14.01 -11.03
C LEU A 96 -19.46 14.86 -10.42
N ALA A 97 -19.21 15.51 -9.29
CA ALA A 97 -20.15 16.44 -8.68
C ALA A 97 -20.45 17.65 -9.61
N GLN A 98 -19.43 18.19 -10.28
CA GLN A 98 -19.62 19.28 -11.25
C GLN A 98 -20.41 18.82 -12.47
N VAL A 99 -20.12 17.64 -13.02
CA VAL A 99 -20.83 17.11 -14.20
C VAL A 99 -22.28 16.82 -13.86
N THR A 100 -22.57 16.22 -12.71
CA THR A 100 -23.95 15.95 -12.28
C THR A 100 -24.73 17.24 -12.03
N SER A 101 -24.12 18.26 -11.40
CA SER A 101 -24.75 19.57 -11.22
C SER A 101 -25.07 20.23 -12.56
N ARG A 102 -24.15 20.18 -13.53
CA ARG A 102 -24.37 20.75 -14.88
C ARG A 102 -25.43 19.98 -15.66
N LEU A 103 -25.49 18.67 -15.48
CA LEU A 103 -26.53 17.83 -16.09
C LEU A 103 -27.91 18.17 -15.53
N HIS A 104 -28.02 18.34 -14.21
CA HIS A 104 -29.27 18.75 -13.57
C HIS A 104 -29.71 20.15 -13.99
N GLU A 105 -28.75 21.07 -14.14
CA GLU A 105 -29.01 22.43 -14.64
C GLU A 105 -29.48 22.40 -16.10
N SER A 106 -28.87 21.58 -16.96
CA SER A 106 -29.28 21.45 -18.36
C SER A 106 -30.65 20.78 -18.47
N GLU A 107 -30.92 19.74 -17.68
CA GLU A 107 -32.23 19.09 -17.59
C GLU A 107 -33.33 20.10 -17.20
N ARG A 108 -33.12 20.89 -16.13
CA ARG A 108 -34.03 21.97 -15.73
C ARG A 108 -34.27 22.98 -16.85
N ARG A 109 -33.21 23.41 -17.54
CA ARG A 109 -33.33 24.34 -18.69
C ARG A 109 -34.16 23.73 -19.82
N TYR A 110 -33.97 22.45 -20.12
CA TYR A 110 -34.76 21.75 -21.13
C TYR A 110 -36.24 21.64 -20.72
N LEU A 111 -36.54 21.24 -19.49
CA LEU A 111 -37.91 21.16 -18.98
C LEU A 111 -38.62 22.53 -18.99
N ASN A 112 -37.90 23.60 -18.63
CA ASN A 112 -38.41 24.97 -18.65
C ASN A 112 -38.71 25.45 -20.07
N LEU A 113 -37.84 25.17 -21.05
CA LEU A 113 -38.08 25.46 -22.46
C LEU A 113 -39.35 24.78 -22.99
N TRP A 114 -39.61 23.57 -22.52
CA TRP A 114 -40.78 22.80 -22.89
C TRP A 114 -42.03 23.17 -22.07
N LYS A 115 -41.94 24.15 -21.15
CA LYS A 115 -43.02 24.60 -20.24
C LYS A 115 -43.67 23.45 -19.47
N LEU A 116 -42.91 22.41 -19.20
CA LEU A 116 -43.31 21.25 -18.41
C LEU A 116 -43.05 21.45 -16.92
N ASP A 117 -42.62 22.65 -16.52
CA ASP A 117 -42.35 23.00 -15.12
C ASP A 117 -43.69 23.00 -14.35
N THR A 118 -43.96 21.87 -13.68
CA THR A 118 -45.15 21.61 -12.86
C THR A 118 -45.01 22.27 -11.49
N ASP A 119 -44.71 23.57 -11.46
CA ASP A 119 -44.74 24.39 -10.24
C ASP A 119 -46.09 25.13 -10.10
N LYS A 120 -47.17 24.49 -10.55
CA LYS A 120 -48.53 24.82 -10.13
C LYS A 120 -49.13 23.65 -9.35
N VAL A 121 -48.57 23.42 -8.16
CA VAL A 121 -49.43 23.02 -7.03
C VAL A 121 -50.26 24.25 -6.71
N ASP A 122 -51.49 24.25 -7.24
CA ASP A 122 -52.52 25.26 -7.02
C ASP A 122 -52.86 25.32 -5.53
N SER A 123 -52.07 26.10 -4.79
CA SER A 123 -52.49 26.70 -3.52
C SER A 123 -53.53 27.77 -3.87
N GLY A 124 -54.72 27.30 -4.22
CA GLY A 124 -55.83 28.09 -4.74
C GLY A 124 -57.16 27.48 -4.34
N GLY A 125 -57.25 26.97 -3.10
CA GLY A 125 -58.54 26.70 -2.48
C GLY A 125 -59.33 27.99 -2.36
N MET A 126 -60.24 28.21 -3.31
CA MET A 126 -61.35 29.12 -3.17
C MET A 126 -62.67 28.37 -3.42
N ILE A 127 -63.55 28.53 -2.42
CA ILE A 127 -64.97 28.21 -2.29
C ILE A 127 -65.29 26.80 -1.80
#